data_AF-A0A8T4TWB5-F1
#
_entry.id   AF-A0A8T4TWB5-F1
#
_cell.length_a   1.000
_cell.length_b   1.000
_cell.length_c   1.000
_cell.angle_alpha   90.00
_cell.angle_beta   90.00
_cell.angle_gamma   90.00
#
_symmetry.space_group_name_H-M   'P 1'
#
loop_
_entity.id
_entity.type
_entity.pdbx_description
1 polymer ?
#
loop_
_entity_poly.entity_id
_entity_poly.type
_entity_poly.pdbx_seq_one_letter_code
_entity_poly.pdbx_strand_id
1 'polypeptide(L)'
;MNFKEMQKILDETRILLEKKNEMYGDGNIDQMGEEGIMFRLNDKIIRLKNLLEKNINPPEETIEDTWKDIIGYGIIGLMVRRKKWK
;
A
#
# COMPACT_ATOMS: atom_id res chain seq x y z
N MET A 1 17.80 5.88 13.73
CA MET A 1 16.51 5.37 13.21
C MET A 1 15.91 4.42 14.23
N ASN A 2 14.61 4.55 14.54
CA ASN A 2 13.96 3.66 15.50
C ASN A 2 13.52 2.36 14.80
N PHE A 3 14.35 1.33 14.87
CA PHE A 3 14.09 0.04 14.21
C PHE A 3 12.91 -0.73 14.82
N LYS A 4 12.59 -0.52 16.10
CA LYS A 4 11.41 -1.14 16.73
C LYS A 4 10.13 -0.59 16.12
N GLU A 5 10.08 0.73 15.92
CA GLU A 5 8.93 1.37 15.27
C GLU A 5 8.81 0.96 13.79
N MET A 6 9.94 0.87 13.09
CA MET A 6 9.95 0.34 11.72
C MET A 6 9.35 -1.06 11.63
N GLN A 7 9.74 -1.97 12.53
CA GLN A 7 9.19 -3.33 12.55
C GLN A 7 7.67 -3.29 12.81
N LYS A 8 7.22 -2.47 13.76
CA LYS A 8 5.79 -2.30 14.06
C LYS A 8 4.99 -1.84 12.82
N ILE A 9 5.51 -0.86 12.07
CA ILE A 9 4.87 -0.38 10.84
C ILE A 9 4.79 -1.50 9.78
N LEU A 10 5.83 -2.32 9.65
CA LEU A 10 5.83 -3.46 8.74
C LEU A 10 4.78 -4.51 9.14
N ASP A 11 4.67 -4.81 10.43
CA ASP A 11 3.68 -5.76 10.95
C ASP A 11 2.25 -5.25 10.76
N GLU A 12 2.01 -3.96 11.01
CA GLU A 12 0.70 -3.32 10.75
C GLU A 12 0.35 -3.34 9.26
N THR A 13 1.32 -3.07 8.39
CA THR A 13 1.12 -3.11 6.93
C THR A 13 0.85 -4.54 6.46
N ARG A 14 1.53 -5.55 7.03
CA ARG A 14 1.25 -6.96 6.74
C ARG A 14 -0.19 -7.32 7.07
N ILE A 15 -0.66 -6.98 8.27
CA ILE A 15 -2.04 -7.25 8.70
C ILE A 15 -3.05 -6.55 7.78
N LEU A 16 -2.76 -5.31 7.36
CA LEU A 16 -3.59 -4.59 6.41
C LEU A 16 -3.66 -5.30 5.04
N LEU A 17 -2.52 -5.77 4.52
CA LEU A 17 -2.46 -6.50 3.26
C LEU A 17 -3.24 -7.82 3.32
N GLU A 18 -3.09 -8.59 4.40
CA GLU A 18 -3.83 -9.83 4.64
C GLU A 18 -5.35 -9.58 4.59
N LYS A 19 -5.82 -8.58 5.35
CA LYS A 19 -7.25 -8.20 5.35
C LYS A 19 -7.73 -7.75 3.96
N LYS A 20 -6.92 -6.99 3.22
CA LYS A 20 -7.28 -6.58 1.85
C LYS A 20 -7.36 -7.77 0.90
N ASN A 21 -6.45 -8.73 1.04
CA ASN A 21 -6.46 -9.93 0.22
C ASN A 21 -7.74 -10.76 0.44
N GLU A 22 -8.15 -10.91 1.70
CA GLU A 22 -9.41 -11.59 2.05
C GLU A 22 -10.64 -10.92 1.42
N MET A 23 -10.65 -9.58 1.31
CA MET A 23 -11.78 -8.83 0.76
C MET A 23 -11.83 -8.81 -0.78
N TYR A 24 -10.68 -8.71 -1.45
CA TYR A 24 -10.64 -8.43 -2.90
C TYR A 24 -10.11 -9.60 -3.74
N GLY A 25 -9.40 -10.55 -3.13
CA GLY A 25 -8.66 -11.60 -3.84
C GLY A 25 -7.57 -11.08 -4.79
N ASP A 26 -6.92 -11.99 -5.49
CA ASP A 26 -5.71 -11.70 -6.28
C ASP A 26 -5.97 -11.19 -7.70
N GLY A 27 -7.21 -11.34 -8.19
CA GLY A 27 -7.54 -11.20 -9.62
C GLY A 27 -7.22 -9.84 -10.25
N ASN A 28 -7.24 -8.76 -9.46
CA ASN A 28 -6.89 -7.42 -9.94
C ASN A 28 -5.39 -7.27 -10.23
N ILE A 29 -4.53 -7.91 -9.43
CA ILE A 29 -3.08 -7.84 -9.62
C ILE A 29 -2.65 -8.78 -10.75
N ASP A 30 -3.28 -9.95 -10.85
CA ASP A 30 -2.99 -10.94 -11.90
C ASP A 30 -3.23 -10.40 -13.32
N GLN A 31 -4.25 -9.54 -13.49
CA GLN A 31 -4.58 -8.95 -14.79
C GLN A 31 -3.67 -7.79 -15.19
N MET A 32 -3.19 -7.00 -14.23
CA MET A 32 -2.50 -5.74 -14.51
C MET A 32 -0.97 -5.79 -14.29
N GLY A 33 -0.47 -6.79 -13.54
CA GLY A 33 0.94 -6.95 -13.26
C GLY A 33 1.58 -5.69 -12.62
N GLU A 34 2.85 -5.46 -12.92
CA GLU A 34 3.62 -4.35 -12.34
C GLU A 34 3.14 -2.96 -12.78
N GLU A 35 2.65 -2.83 -14.01
CA GLU A 35 2.14 -1.56 -14.53
C GLU A 35 0.89 -1.11 -13.75
N GLY A 36 -0.03 -2.04 -13.46
CA GLY A 36 -1.18 -1.75 -12.61
C GLY A 36 -0.81 -1.31 -11.20
N ILE A 37 0.23 -1.93 -10.62
CA ILE A 37 0.75 -1.55 -9.30
C ILE A 37 1.34 -0.14 -9.36
N MET A 38 2.10 0.18 -10.41
CA MET A 38 2.66 1.52 -10.62
C MET A 38 1.57 2.59 -10.72
N PHE A 39 0.50 2.35 -11.49
CA PHE A 39 -0.62 3.29 -11.58
C PHE A 39 -1.31 3.51 -10.22
N ARG A 40 -1.56 2.43 -9.48
CA ARG A 40 -2.16 2.53 -8.14
C ARG A 40 -1.27 3.25 -7.13
N LEU A 41 0.05 3.07 -7.21
CA LEU A 41 1.02 3.85 -6.43
C LEU A 41 0.91 5.34 -6.75
N ASN A 42 0.80 5.70 -8.03
CA ASN A 42 0.67 7.09 -8.44
C ASN A 42 -0.61 7.74 -7.86
N ASP A 43 -1.73 7.03 -7.88
CA ASP A 43 -2.98 7.52 -7.27
C ASP A 43 -2.81 7.81 -5.77
N LYS A 44 -2.09 6.94 -5.05
CA LYS A 44 -1.82 7.12 -3.61
C LYS A 44 -0.86 8.27 -3.35
N ILE A 45 0.14 8.49 -4.20
CA ILE A 45 1.04 9.64 -4.12
C ILE A 45 0.27 10.96 -4.36
N ILE A 46 -0.60 11.00 -5.37
CA ILE A 46 -1.43 12.18 -5.66
C ILE A 46 -2.36 12.48 -4.47
N ARG A 47 -3.00 11.45 -3.90
CA ARG A 47 -3.83 11.59 -2.70
C ARG A 47 -3.02 12.14 -1.54
N LEU A 48 -1.87 11.55 -1.24
CA LEU A 48 -1.01 11.97 -0.14
C LEU A 48 -0.61 13.46 -0.28
N LYS A 49 -0.21 13.87 -1.48
CA LYS A 49 0.09 15.26 -1.79
C LYS A 49 -1.08 16.19 -1.45
N ASN A 50 -2.29 15.84 -1.91
CA ASN A 50 -3.49 16.63 -1.65
C ASN A 50 -3.82 16.75 -0.14
N LEU A 51 -3.66 15.67 0.63
CA LEU A 51 -3.93 15.68 2.07
C LEU A 51 -2.92 16.55 2.83
N LEU A 52 -1.64 16.47 2.47
CA LEU A 52 -0.58 17.26 3.08
C LEU A 52 -0.72 18.76 2.75
N GLU A 53 -0.99 19.10 1.49
CA GLU A 53 -1.16 20.50 1.05
C GLU A 53 -2.35 21.17 1.74
N LYS A 54 -3.43 20.42 1.97
CA LYS A 54 -4.63 20.94 2.63
C LYS A 54 -4.57 20.86 4.16
N ASN A 55 -3.58 20.17 4.72
CA ASN A 55 -3.47 19.84 6.13
C ASN A 55 -4.76 19.20 6.69
N ILE A 56 -5.36 18.28 5.91
CA ILE A 56 -6.58 17.57 6.26
C ILE A 56 -6.24 16.12 6.55
N ASN A 57 -6.76 15.60 7.66
CA ASN A 57 -6.71 14.18 7.97
C ASN A 57 -8.15 13.62 8.03
N PRO A 58 -8.63 12.97 6.95
CA PRO A 58 -9.98 12.41 6.92
C PRO A 58 -10.14 11.26 7.93
N PRO A 59 -11.37 10.95 8.38
CA PRO A 59 -11.63 9.87 9.33
C PRO A 59 -11.35 8.47 8.76
N GLU A 60 -11.40 8.34 7.43
CA GLU A 60 -11.05 7.12 6.70
C GLU A 60 -9.99 7.46 5.65
N GLU A 61 -9.12 6.48 5.35
CA GLU A 61 -7.99 6.66 4.44
C GLU A 61 -7.13 7.88 4.82
N THR A 62 -6.66 7.86 6.06
CA THR A 62 -5.81 8.89 6.69
C THR A 62 -4.49 9.06 5.93
N ILE A 63 -3.71 10.08 6.31
CA ILE A 63 -2.32 10.23 5.80
C ILE A 63 -1.50 8.98 6.12
N GLU A 64 -1.66 8.41 7.31
CA GLU A 64 -0.96 7.19 7.74
C GLU A 64 -1.39 5.96 6.93
N ASP A 65 -2.70 5.79 6.71
CA ASP A 65 -3.22 4.71 5.86
C ASP A 65 -2.68 4.82 4.43
N THR A 66 -2.56 6.06 3.92
CA THR A 66 -2.02 6.32 2.59
C THR A 66 -0.55 5.91 2.50
N TRP A 67 0.25 6.16 3.54
CA TRP A 67 1.63 5.66 3.61
C TRP A 67 1.70 4.13 3.68
N LYS A 68 0.84 3.49 4.48
CA LYS A 68 0.76 2.03 4.57
C LYS A 68 0.35 1.40 3.24
N ASP A 69 -0.55 2.04 2.49
CA ASP A 69 -0.92 1.62 1.13
C ASP A 69 0.28 1.67 0.17
N ILE A 70 1.10 2.73 0.23
CA ILE A 70 2.30 2.86 -0.59
C ILE A 70 3.31 1.74 -0.25
N ILE A 71 3.54 1.48 1.04
CA ILE A 71 4.39 0.37 1.48
C ILE A 71 3.83 -0.96 0.97
N GLY A 72 2.52 -1.16 1.11
CA GLY A 72 1.82 -2.37 0.68
C GLY A 72 1.98 -2.65 -0.81
N TYR A 73 1.76 -1.65 -1.67
CA TYR A 73 1.98 -1.79 -3.11
C TYR A 73 3.45 -2.03 -3.46
N GLY A 74 4.40 -1.47 -2.70
CA GLY A 74 5.82 -1.80 -2.84
C GLY A 74 6.12 -3.27 -2.55
N ILE A 75 5.54 -3.83 -1.48
CA ILE A 75 5.67 -5.25 -1.13
C ILE A 75 5.07 -6.13 -2.23
N ILE A 76 3.85 -5.84 -2.67
CA ILE A 76 3.17 -6.57 -3.76
C ILE A 76 4.01 -6.50 -5.04
N GLY A 77 4.50 -5.31 -5.42
CA GLY A 77 5.35 -5.13 -6.59
C GLY A 77 6.62 -5.98 -6.55
N LEU A 78 7.26 -6.08 -5.38
CA LEU A 78 8.40 -6.97 -5.18
C LEU A 78 8.01 -8.45 -5.28
N MET A 79 6.84 -8.85 -4.77
CA MET A 79 6.35 -10.21 -4.90
C MET A 79 6.10 -10.58 -6.36
N VAL A 80 5.44 -9.70 -7.13
CA VAL A 80 5.21 -9.87 -8.57
C VAL A 80 6.54 -9.97 -9.32
N ARG A 81 7.46 -9.04 -9.09
CA ARG A 81 8.80 -9.04 -9.73
C ARG A 81 9.58 -10.32 -9.43
N ARG A 82 9.45 -10.85 -8.21
CA ARG A 82 10.08 -12.11 -7.77
C ARG A 82 9.34 -13.36 -8.23
N LYS A 83 8.20 -13.23 -8.91
CA LYS A 83 7.30 -14.32 -9.30
C LYS A 83 6.83 -15.14 -8.09
N LYS A 84 6.56 -14.43 -6.98
CA LYS A 84 6.07 -14.96 -5.69
C LYS A 84 4.71 -14.38 -5.29
N TRP A 85 4.05 -13.68 -6.21
CA TRP A 85 2.66 -13.25 -6.05
C TRP A 85 1.74 -14.42 -6.39
N LYS A 86 1.23 -15.12 -5.37
CA LYS A 86 0.19 -16.17 -5.36
C LYS A 86 -0.22 -16.49 -3.93
#